data_AF-A0A7Y4YH51-F1
#
_entry.id   AF-A0A7Y4YH51-F1
#
_cell.length_a   1.000
_cell.length_b   1.000
_cell.length_c   1.000
_cell.angle_alpha   90.00
_cell.angle_beta   90.00
_cell.angle_gamma   90.00
#
_symmetry.space_group_name_H-M   'P 1'
#
loop_
_entity.id
_entity.type
_entity.pdbx_description
1 polymer ?
#
loop_
_entity_poly.entity_id
_entity_poly.type
_entity_poly.pdbx_seq_one_letter_code
_entity_poly.pdbx_strand_id
1 'polypeptide(L)' 'MSDQVNHPQHYGGKDNPYEAIKVIEAWGLGFCLGNTVKYLARAGKKSAATELEDLKKARWYLDRAIQQQEGIVEP' A
#
# COMPACT_ATOMS: atom_id res chain seq x y z
N MET A 1 13.55 18.66 -10.43
CA MET A 1 12.56 17.77 -11.07
C MET A 1 12.33 16.61 -10.14
N SER A 2 11.12 16.41 -9.61
CA SER A 2 10.80 15.24 -8.78
C SER A 2 10.62 14.04 -9.69
N ASP A 3 11.42 13.00 -9.48
CA ASP A 3 11.25 11.73 -10.17
C ASP A 3 9.95 11.08 -9.66
N GLN A 4 8.98 10.95 -10.56
CA GLN A 4 7.66 10.37 -10.24
C GLN A 4 7.71 8.84 -10.19
N VAL A 5 8.80 8.26 -10.67
CA VAL A 5 8.99 6.81 -10.80
C VAL A 5 9.90 6.30 -9.69
N ASN A 6 11.05 6.96 -9.47
CA ASN A 6 12.03 6.55 -8.47
C ASN A 6 11.89 7.36 -7.19
N HIS A 7 11.47 6.70 -6.11
CA HIS A 7 11.26 7.27 -4.78
C HIS A 7 10.26 8.45 -4.74
N PRO A 8 8.99 8.24 -5.12
CA PRO A 8 8.02 9.32 -5.12
C PRO A 8 7.82 9.87 -3.71
N GLN A 9 7.76 11.19 -3.59
CA GLN A 9 7.66 11.86 -2.28
C GLN A 9 6.43 11.45 -1.48
N HIS A 10 5.33 11.08 -2.15
CA HIS A 10 4.11 10.59 -1.51
C HIS A 10 4.23 9.16 -0.92
N TYR A 11 5.35 8.46 -1.17
CA TYR A 11 5.73 7.21 -0.48
C TYR A 11 6.85 7.43 0.56
N GLY A 12 7.28 8.67 0.80
CA GLY A 12 8.30 9.00 1.79
C GLY A 12 9.61 9.54 1.20
N GLY A 13 9.87 9.35 -0.10
CA GLY A 13 11.12 9.77 -0.72
C GLY A 13 12.34 8.88 -0.36
N LYS A 14 13.47 9.13 -1.03
CA LYS A 14 14.67 8.27 -1.01
C LYS A 14 15.22 8.00 0.39
N ASP A 15 15.17 9.02 1.25
CA ASP A 15 15.75 8.99 2.61
C ASP A 15 14.78 8.49 3.68
N ASN A 16 13.54 8.13 3.32
CA ASN A 16 12.62 7.53 4.27
C ASN A 16 12.95 6.03 4.45
N PRO A 17 13.30 5.60 5.68
CA PRO A 17 13.56 4.18 5.97
C PRO A 17 12.30 3.32 5.80
N TYR A 18 11.11 3.92 5.83
CA TYR A 18 9.81 3.26 5.73
C TYR A 18 9.09 3.55 4.40
N GLU A 19 9.85 3.72 3.32
CA GLU A 19 9.25 3.71 1.98
C GLU A 19 8.48 2.39 1.78
N ALA A 20 7.25 2.49 1.27
CA ALA A 20 6.33 1.34 1.23
C ALA A 20 6.96 0.11 0.58
N ILE A 21 7.70 0.27 -0.52
CA ILE A 21 8.36 -0.85 -1.22
C ILE A 21 9.39 -1.56 -0.35
N LYS A 22 10.20 -0.82 0.43
CA LYS A 22 11.22 -1.39 1.32
C LYS A 22 10.58 -2.24 2.42
N VAL A 23 9.46 -1.78 2.98
CA VAL A 23 8.70 -2.52 4.01
C VAL A 23 8.06 -3.78 3.41
N ILE A 24 7.47 -3.66 2.22
CA ILE A 24 6.81 -4.77 1.52
C ILE A 24 7.82 -5.89 1.19
N GLU A 25 9.01 -5.52 0.70
CA GLU A 25 10.08 -6.46 0.40
C GLU A 25 10.65 -7.09 1.67
N ALA A 26 10.93 -6.29 2.71
CA ALA A 26 11.49 -6.79 3.97
C ALA A 26 10.55 -7.76 4.70
N TRP A 27 9.23 -7.58 4.60
CA TRP A 27 8.24 -8.44 5.25
C TRP A 27 7.70 -9.55 4.35
N GLY A 28 8.08 -9.59 3.06
CA GLY A 28 7.63 -10.64 2.13
C GLY A 28 6.11 -10.67 1.92
N LEU A 29 5.43 -9.51 1.90
CA LEU A 29 3.97 -9.41 2.00
C LEU A 29 3.18 -9.94 0.78
N GLY A 30 3.84 -10.19 -0.35
CA GLY A 30 3.15 -10.56 -1.59
C GLY A 30 2.17 -9.48 -2.08
N PHE A 31 1.28 -9.83 -3.00
CA PHE A 31 0.47 -8.85 -3.73
C PHE A 31 -0.59 -8.17 -2.86
N CYS A 32 -1.43 -8.94 -2.16
CA CYS A 32 -2.57 -8.38 -1.42
C CYS A 32 -2.10 -7.55 -0.22
N LEU A 33 -1.36 -8.16 0.70
CA LEU A 33 -0.86 -7.46 1.89
C LEU A 33 0.11 -6.33 1.53
N GLY A 34 0.90 -6.49 0.46
CA GLY A 34 1.77 -5.43 -0.02
C GLY A 34 0.98 -4.20 -0.49
N ASN A 35 -0.11 -4.39 -1.24
CA ASN A 35 -0.98 -3.29 -1.63
C ASN A 35 -1.70 -2.68 -0.42
N THR A 36 -2.13 -3.49 0.57
CA THR A 36 -2.71 -2.97 1.82
C THR A 36 -1.76 -2.00 2.52
N VAL A 37 -0.50 -2.40 2.75
CA VAL A 37 0.51 -1.53 3.36
C VAL A 37 0.80 -0.30 2.52
N LYS A 38 0.90 -0.45 1.19
CA LYS A 38 1.11 0.67 0.25
C LYS A 38 0.03 1.75 0.40
N TYR A 39 -1.24 1.36 0.42
CA TYR A 39 -2.35 2.32 0.52
C TYR A 39 -2.44 2.93 1.92
N LEU A 40 -2.20 2.16 2.98
CA LEU A 40 -2.08 2.70 4.34
C LEU A 40 -0.95 3.73 4.45
N ALA A 41 0.22 3.43 3.89
CA ALA A 41 1.36 4.34 3.90
C ALA A 41 1.13 5.60 3.08
N ARG A 42 0.22 5.57 2.08
CA ARG A 42 -0.08 6.68 1.17
C ARG A 42 -1.24 7.58 1.64
N ALA A 43 -2.18 7.05 2.42
CA ALA A 43 -3.39 7.74 2.84
C ALA A 43 -3.08 9.14 3.39
N GLY A 44 -3.73 10.17 2.83
CA GLY A 44 -3.54 11.58 3.21
C GLY A 44 -2.25 12.25 2.73
N LYS A 45 -1.28 11.49 2.18
CA LYS A 45 0.01 12.04 1.72
C LYS A 45 0.02 12.52 0.27
N LYS A 46 -0.89 12.01 -0.57
CA LYS A 46 -1.06 12.50 -1.95
C LYS A 46 -1.90 13.78 -1.98
N SER A 47 -3.05 13.76 -1.31
CA SER A 47 -3.82 14.94 -0.88
C SER A 47 -4.82 14.51 0.20
N ALA A 48 -5.34 15.44 1.00
CA ALA A 48 -6.34 15.13 2.03
C ALA A 48 -7.60 14.48 1.43
N ALA A 49 -7.94 14.80 0.18
CA ALA A 49 -9.10 14.23 -0.51
C ALA A 49 -8.96 12.75 -0.84
N THR A 50 -7.74 12.19 -0.89
CA THR A 50 -7.51 10.78 -1.24
C THR A 50 -7.42 9.85 -0.04
N GLU A 51 -7.45 10.36 1.19
CA GLU A 51 -7.29 9.55 2.40
C GLU A 51 -8.36 8.45 2.50
N LEU A 52 -9.64 8.83 2.41
CA LEU A 52 -10.74 7.86 2.48
C LEU A 52 -10.69 6.83 1.33
N GLU A 53 -10.28 7.26 0.13
CA GLU A 53 -10.14 6.36 -1.02
C GLU A 53 -9.00 5.35 -0.80
N ASP A 54 -7.87 5.80 -0.28
CA ASP A 54 -6.72 4.95 0.04
C ASP A 54 -7.07 3.95 1.16
N LEU A 55 -7.78 4.38 2.20
CA LEU A 55 -8.26 3.48 3.27
C LEU A 55 -9.23 2.42 2.72
N LYS A 56 -10.15 2.80 1.83
CA LYS A 56 -11.07 1.85 1.18
C LYS A 56 -10.32 0.84 0.31
N LYS A 57 -9.27 1.27 -0.41
CA LYS A 57 -8.42 0.36 -1.20
C LYS A 57 -7.62 -0.58 -0.29
N ALA A 58 -7.04 -0.07 0.80
CA ALA A 58 -6.33 -0.89 1.76
C ALA A 58 -7.22 -2.01 2.33
N ARG A 59 -8.46 -1.65 2.72
CA ARG A 59 -9.47 -2.62 3.16
C ARG A 59 -9.77 -3.67 2.08
N TRP A 60 -10.03 -3.25 0.84
CA TRP A 60 -10.33 -4.18 -0.26
C TRP A 60 -9.24 -5.24 -0.46
N TYR A 61 -7.96 -4.85 -0.41
CA TYR A 61 -6.85 -5.80 -0.53
C TYR A 61 -6.69 -6.69 0.71
N LEU A 62 -6.98 -6.16 1.90
CA LEU A 62 -6.96 -6.94 3.14
C LEU A 62 -8.06 -7.99 3.17
N ASP A 63 -9.28 -7.61 2.78
CA ASP A 63 -10.43 -8.52 2.72
C ASP A 63 -10.12 -9.70 1.77
N ARG A 64 -9.50 -9.44 0.62
CA ARG A 64 -9.06 -10.52 -0.31
C ARG A 64 -7.97 -11.41 0.27
N ALA A 65 -7.02 -10.83 1.01
CA ALA A 65 -6.01 -11.62 1.71
C ALA A 65 -6.66 -12.54 2.75
N ILE A 66 -7.64 -12.03 3.50
CA ILE A 66 -8.43 -12.81 4.48
C ILE A 66 -9.20 -13.92 3.77
N GLN A 67 -9.95 -13.60 2.72
CA GLN A 67 -10.70 -14.59 1.91
C GLN A 67 -9.78 -15.73 1.42
N GLN A 68 -8.58 -15.41 0.94
CA GLN A 68 -7.60 -16.41 0.52
C GLN A 68 -7.16 -17.33 1.67
N GLN A 69 -6.95 -16.78 2.88
CA GLN A 69 -6.61 -17.58 4.06
C GLN A 69 -7.78 -18.42 4.55
N GLU A 70 -9.01 -17.93 4.41
CA GLU A 70 -10.25 -18.63 4.75
C GLU A 70 -10.66 -19.67 3.69
N GLY A 71 -9.96 -19.73 2.54
CA GLY A 71 -10.29 -20.64 1.44
C GLY A 71 -11.54 -20.24 0.65
N ILE A 72 -11.94 -18.97 0.72
CA ILE A 72 -13.09 -18.43 0.00
C ILE A 72 -12.63 -18.03 -1.41
N VAL A 73 -13.07 -18.78 -2.41
CA VAL A 73 -12.91 -18.42 -3.83
C VAL A 73 -14.14 -17.62 -4.24
N GLU A 74 -13.99 -16.33 -4.52
CA GLU A 74 -15.07 -15.58 -5.17
C GLU A 74 -15.32 -16.18 -6.58
N PRO A 75 -16.59 -16.36 -6.98
CA PRO A 75 -16.95 -16.92 -8.29
C PRO A 75 -16.50 -16.04 -9.47
#